data_AF-A0A1R4J5S2-F1
#
_entry.id   AF-A0A1R4J5S2-F1
#
_cell.length_a   1.000
_cell.length_b   1.000
_cell.length_c   1.000
_cell.angle_alpha   90.00
_cell.angle_beta   90.00
_cell.angle_gamma   90.00
#
_symmetry.space_group_name_H-M   'P 1'
#
loop_
_entity.id
_entity.type
_entity.pdbx_description
1 polymer ?
#
loop_
_entity_poly.entity_id
_entity_poly.type
_entity_poly.pdbx_seq_one_letter_code
_entity_poly.pdbx_strand_id
1 'polypeptide(L)'
;MSLLNALGGAPERYTCSRARCTARARTTILWRNPAIHSEDRTKAWLACDEHLEYLDGFLRSRGFPVRHERIPDGVRAGDDGATTTEEESR
;
A
#
# COMPACT_ATOMS: atom_id res chain seq x y z
N MET A 1 5.77 -9.10 25.11
CA MET A 1 6.74 -8.79 24.03
C MET A 1 5.94 -8.41 22.79
N SER A 2 5.54 -7.14 22.71
CA SER A 2 4.76 -6.61 21.59
C SER A 2 5.75 -5.98 20.61
N LEU A 3 6.04 -6.68 19.52
CA LEU A 3 6.88 -6.20 18.42
C LEU A 3 6.01 -5.32 17.50
N LEU A 4 5.67 -4.14 17.98
CA LEU A 4 5.05 -3.08 17.19
C LEU A 4 6.11 -2.40 16.32
N ASN A 5 5.85 -2.42 15.01
CA ASN A 5 6.16 -1.37 14.03
C ASN A 5 7.52 -0.65 14.14
N ALA A 6 8.49 -1.14 13.37
CA ALA A 6 9.62 -0.33 12.94
C ALA A 6 9.72 -0.32 11.40
N LEU A 7 9.29 0.80 10.81
CA LEU A 7 9.81 1.40 9.56
C LEU A 7 9.26 0.92 8.20
N GLY A 8 8.03 0.42 8.14
CA GLY A 8 7.23 0.35 6.90
C GLY A 8 6.60 1.71 6.57
N GLY A 9 7.43 2.73 6.35
CA GLY A 9 7.08 4.15 6.22
C GLY A 9 5.81 4.97 5.86
N ALA A 10 6.01 6.29 5.96
CA ALA A 10 5.03 7.36 5.82
C ALA A 10 4.00 7.19 4.67
N PRO A 11 2.77 7.72 4.82
CA PRO A 11 1.63 7.56 3.89
C PRO A 11 1.85 8.04 2.44
N GLU A 12 2.98 8.70 2.15
CA GLU A 12 3.46 8.98 0.79
C GLU A 12 3.85 7.72 -0.01
N ARG A 13 3.81 6.55 0.65
CA ARG A 13 4.24 5.24 0.14
C ARG A 13 3.20 4.42 -0.58
N TYR A 14 2.02 4.96 -0.87
CA TYR A 14 1.01 4.25 -1.64
C TYR A 14 0.94 4.73 -3.10
N THR A 15 2.09 4.96 -3.73
CA THR A 15 2.15 5.30 -5.17
C THR A 15 2.31 4.03 -6.00
N CYS A 16 1.59 3.93 -7.12
CA CYS A 16 1.70 2.80 -8.04
C CYS A 16 3.15 2.61 -8.54
N SER A 17 3.61 1.36 -8.59
CA SER A 17 4.95 0.98 -9.07
C SER A 17 5.11 1.08 -10.58
N ARG A 18 4.04 1.32 -11.35
CA ARG A 18 4.15 1.60 -12.78
C ARG A 18 4.96 2.88 -12.97
N ALA A 19 6.02 2.82 -13.78
CA ALA A 19 6.84 3.98 -14.05
C ALA A 19 5.98 5.19 -14.51
N ARG A 20 6.22 6.34 -13.88
CA ARG A 20 5.49 7.62 -14.08
C ARG A 20 4.03 7.64 -13.65
N CYS A 21 3.52 6.57 -13.07
CA CYS A 21 2.19 6.60 -12.45
C CYS A 21 2.29 7.22 -11.06
N THR A 22 1.48 8.24 -10.80
CA THR A 22 1.35 8.90 -9.49
C THR A 22 0.05 8.54 -8.78
N ALA A 23 -0.76 7.66 -9.38
CA ALA A 23 -2.03 7.25 -8.81
C ALA A 23 -1.84 6.47 -7.50
N ARG A 24 -2.79 6.65 -6.58
CA ARG A 24 -2.80 5.94 -5.32
C ARG A 24 -3.02 4.44 -5.54
N ALA A 25 -2.14 3.63 -4.97
CA ALA A 25 -2.25 2.19 -4.96
C ALA A 25 -3.35 1.73 -4.01
N ARG A 26 -4.10 0.72 -4.47
CA ARG A 26 -5.16 0.03 -3.72
C ARG A 26 -4.78 -1.40 -3.35
N THR A 27 -3.77 -1.94 -4.02
CA THR A 27 -3.37 -3.34 -3.91
C THR A 27 -1.86 -3.45 -3.86
N THR A 28 -1.36 -4.27 -2.93
CA THR A 28 0.02 -4.74 -2.88
C THR A 28 0.11 -6.08 -3.62
N ILE A 29 1.02 -6.18 -4.57
CA ILE A 29 1.37 -7.40 -5.30
C ILE A 29 2.65 -7.96 -4.69
N LEU A 30 2.52 -9.04 -3.92
CA LEU A 30 3.62 -9.81 -3.37
C LEU A 30 4.07 -10.84 -4.40
N TRP A 31 5.35 -10.86 -4.73
CA TRP A 31 5.88 -11.77 -5.74
C TRP A 31 7.28 -12.28 -5.40
N ARG A 32 7.68 -13.39 -6.01
CA ARG A 32 9.01 -13.99 -5.83
C ARG A 32 9.62 -14.34 -7.18
N ASN A 33 10.93 -14.15 -7.33
CA ASN A 33 11.70 -14.74 -8.43
C ASN A 33 12.40 -16.02 -7.94
N PRO A 34 11.91 -17.22 -8.29
CA PRO A 34 12.47 -18.47 -7.79
C PRO A 34 13.91 -18.75 -8.24
N ALA A 35 14.36 -18.13 -9.34
CA ALA A 35 15.70 -18.33 -9.85
C ALA A 35 16.80 -17.71 -8.96
N ILE A 36 16.45 -16.75 -8.09
CA ILE A 36 17.43 -15.98 -7.29
C ILE A 36 17.04 -15.81 -5.81
N HIS A 37 15.84 -16.22 -5.40
CA HIS A 37 15.33 -16.03 -4.05
C HIS A 37 14.79 -17.34 -3.47
N SER A 38 15.28 -17.69 -2.28
CA SER A 38 14.70 -18.72 -1.41
C SER A 38 13.24 -18.40 -1.09
N GLU A 39 12.48 -19.40 -0.66
CA GLU A 39 11.03 -19.31 -0.49
C GLU A 39 10.58 -18.23 0.52
N ASP A 40 11.41 -17.93 1.50
CA ASP A 40 11.15 -16.90 2.53
C ASP A 40 11.24 -15.45 2.04
N ARG A 41 11.73 -15.21 0.81
CA ARG A 41 11.94 -13.84 0.31
C ARG A 41 10.95 -13.48 -0.78
N THR A 42 10.07 -12.54 -0.46
CA THR A 42 9.14 -11.90 -1.40
C THR A 42 9.50 -10.42 -1.62
N LYS A 43 9.10 -9.88 -2.77
CA LYS A 43 9.11 -8.45 -3.09
C LYS A 43 7.68 -7.95 -3.15
N ALA A 44 7.49 -6.67 -2.86
CA ALA A 44 6.20 -6.00 -2.96
C ALA A 44 6.23 -4.94 -4.08
N TRP A 45 5.25 -4.99 -4.97
CA TRP A 45 4.89 -3.90 -5.88
C TRP A 45 3.53 -3.34 -5.48
N LEU A 46 3.27 -2.06 -5.77
CA LEU A 46 2.01 -1.40 -5.46
C LEU A 46 1.26 -1.09 -6.75
N ALA A 47 -0.05 -1.32 -6.77
CA ALA A 47 -0.88 -1.14 -7.96
C ALA A 47 -2.12 -0.29 -7.64
N CYS A 48 -2.37 0.72 -8.48
CA CYS A 48 -3.70 1.32 -8.60
C CYS A 48 -4.62 0.40 -9.43
N ASP A 49 -5.92 0.67 -9.41
CA ASP A 49 -6.90 -0.20 -10.08
C ASP A 49 -6.64 -0.30 -11.61
N GLU A 50 -6.16 0.76 -12.24
CA GLU A 50 -5.81 0.80 -13.67
C GLU A 50 -4.63 -0.13 -14.03
N HIS A 51 -3.65 -0.28 -13.14
CA HIS A 51 -2.38 -0.94 -13.46
C HIS A 51 -2.21 -2.31 -12.81
N LEU A 52 -3.17 -2.78 -12.02
CA LEU A 52 -3.11 -4.08 -11.36
C LEU A 52 -2.93 -5.22 -12.37
N GLU A 53 -3.78 -5.31 -13.38
CA GLU A 53 -3.75 -6.39 -14.37
C GLU A 53 -2.45 -6.38 -15.19
N TYR A 54 -1.97 -5.20 -15.56
CA TYR A 54 -0.71 -5.06 -16.29
C TYR A 54 0.48 -5.59 -15.48
N LEU A 55 0.61 -5.18 -14.21
CA LEU A 55 1.74 -5.56 -13.36
C LEU A 55 1.67 -7.04 -12.98
N ASP A 56 0.47 -7.56 -12.67
CA ASP A 56 0.26 -8.97 -12.37
C ASP A 56 0.57 -9.86 -13.60
N GLY A 57 0.07 -9.49 -14.78
CA GLY A 57 0.34 -10.20 -16.03
C GLY A 57 1.82 -10.23 -16.40
N PHE A 58 2.56 -9.13 -16.17
CA PHE A 58 4.01 -9.07 -16.35
C PHE A 58 4.77 -10.09 -15.48
N LEU A 59 4.33 -10.30 -14.24
CA LEU A 59 4.95 -11.25 -13.31
C LEU A 59 4.55 -12.70 -13.66
N ARG A 60 3.26 -12.93 -13.94
CA ARG A 60 2.76 -14.27 -14.30
C ARG A 60 3.33 -14.78 -15.61
N SER A 61 3.48 -13.93 -16.62
CA SER A 61 4.14 -14.29 -17.90
C SER A 61 5.59 -14.76 -17.71
N ARG A 62 6.25 -14.42 -16.60
CA ARG A 62 7.59 -14.91 -16.22
C ARG A 62 7.56 -16.16 -15.33
N GLY A 63 6.38 -16.71 -15.06
CA GLY A 63 6.22 -17.87 -14.16
C GLY A 63 6.49 -17.56 -12.69
N PHE A 64 6.44 -16.29 -12.28
CA PHE A 64 6.67 -15.91 -10.90
C PHE A 64 5.42 -16.18 -10.04
N PRO A 65 5.56 -16.76 -8.83
CA PRO A 65 4.48 -16.82 -7.86
C PRO A 65 4.06 -15.41 -7.44
N VAL A 66 2.75 -15.15 -7.45
CA VAL A 66 2.15 -13.84 -7.14
C VAL A 66 0.97 -14.00 -6.19
N ARG A 67 0.88 -13.12 -5.19
CA ARG A 67 -0.29 -12.94 -4.31
C ARG A 67 -0.64 -11.45 -4.19
N HIS A 68 -1.91 -11.16 -3.95
CA HIS A 68 -2.40 -9.78 -3.82
C HIS A 68 -2.95 -9.55 -2.42
N GLU A 69 -2.73 -8.36 -1.90
CA GLU A 69 -3.29 -7.90 -0.62
C GLU A 69 -3.85 -6.49 -0.78
N ARG A 70 -5.06 -6.26 -0.28
CA ARG A 70 -5.68 -4.93 -0.34
C ARG A 70 -4.99 -4.00 0.64
N ILE A 71 -4.64 -2.82 0.15
CA ILE A 71 -4.14 -1.74 0.98
C ILE A 71 -5.37 -1.11 1.64
N PRO A 72 -5.48 -1.10 2.97
CA PRO A 72 -6.60 -0.45 3.63
C PRO A 72 -6.60 1.03 3.29
N ASP A 73 -7.80 1.55 3.03
CA ASP A 73 -8.00 2.98 2.96
C ASP A 73 -7.74 3.58 4.35
N GLY A 74 -6.65 4.36 4.46
CA GLY A 74 -6.33 5.08 5.69
C GLY A 74 -7.54 5.91 6.16
N VAL A 75 -7.91 5.72 7.42
CA VAL A 75 -8.90 6.45 8.20
C VAL A 75 -8.82 7.95 7.91
N ARG A 76 -9.97 8.59 7.64
CA ARG A 76 -10.06 10.06 7.58
C ARG A 76 -9.41 10.59 8.85
N ALA A 77 -8.41 11.46 8.72
CA ALA A 77 -7.97 12.27 9.86
C ALA A 77 -9.24 12.87 10.45
N GLY A 78 -9.56 12.46 11.68
CA GLY A 78 -10.74 12.94 12.39
C GLY A 78 -10.68 14.45 12.36
N ASP A 79 -11.69 15.03 11.75
CA ASP A 79 -12.18 16.37 12.00
C ASP A 79 -12.29 16.57 13.52
N ASP A 80 -11.26 17.15 14.13
CA ASP A 80 -11.36 17.73 15.46
C ASP A 80 -12.33 18.92 15.34
N GLY A 81 -13.62 18.62 15.55
CA GLY A 81 -14.68 19.60 15.66
C GLY A 81 -14.28 20.67 16.66
N ALA A 82 -13.99 21.86 16.15
CA ALA A 82 -13.91 23.08 16.92
C ALA A 82 -15.29 23.32 17.55
N THR A 83 -15.45 22.90 18.81
CA THR A 83 -16.48 23.46 19.69
C THR A 83 -15.87 24.73 20.29
N THR A 84 -16.03 25.84 19.58
CA THR A 84 -16.03 27.16 20.22
C THR A 84 -17.32 27.21 21.03
N THR A 85 -17.24 26.91 22.33
CA THR A 85 -18.29 27.37 23.24
C THR A 85 -17.96 28.82 23.53
N GLU A 86 -18.74 29.70 22.91
CA GLU A 86 -18.79 31.11 23.20
C GLU A 86 -19.08 31.34 24.69
N GLU A 87 -18.27 32.23 25.22
CA GLU A 87 -18.44 33.03 26.42
C GLU A 87 -19.84 33.65 26.41
N GLU A 88 -20.81 33.06 27.13
CA GLU A 88 -22.08 33.73 27.42
C GLU A 88 -22.08 34.19 28.88
N SER A 89 -22.11 35.50 28.98
CA SER A 89 -22.14 36.33 30.17
C SER A 89 -23.36 36.02 31.04
N ARG A 90 -23.16 35.87 32.37
CA ARG A 90 -23.90 36.57 33.44
C ARG A 90 -23.52 36.08 34.83
#